data_AF-A0A3D3FDN4-F1
#
_entry.id   AF-A0A3D3FDN4-F1
#
_cell.length_a   1.000
_cell.length_b   1.000
_cell.length_c   1.000
_cell.angle_alpha   90.00
_cell.angle_beta   90.00
_cell.angle_gamma   90.00
#
_symmetry.space_group_name_H-M   'P 1'
#
loop_
_entity.id
_entity.type
_entity.pdbx_description
1 polymer ?
#
loop_
_entity_poly.entity_id
_entity_poly.type
_entity_poly.pdbx_seq_one_letter_code
_entity_poly.pdbx_strand_id
1 'polypeptide(L)'
;LDFYGGHAVISIGHSHPEYVRAISQQVEKIGFYSNSVLNRLQSEVAERLGEASGYSDYRLFLCNSGAEANENALKLASFHTNKKRAVAFSGAFHGRTSGAVAVTDNPAIQSPFNGKHEVIFVPLNDIDAVARQLEKGDVAAVIIEGIQGVAGILVPQDEFLIQLERLCKKYGAVFILDEIQSGYGRTGKFFAHQHAGIRPDIITTAKGMGNGFPIG
;
A
#
# COMPACT_ATOMS: atom_id res chain seq x y z
N LEU A 1 23.47 12.86 12.21
CA LEU A 1 22.04 13.24 12.12
C LEU A 1 21.53 12.74 10.79
N ASP A 2 20.51 11.91 10.80
CA ASP A 2 19.90 11.35 9.58
C ASP A 2 18.49 11.90 9.44
N PHE A 3 18.27 12.73 8.42
CA PHE A 3 16.95 13.26 8.05
C PHE A 3 16.33 12.53 6.86
N TYR A 4 17.00 11.50 6.34
CA TYR A 4 16.57 10.73 5.19
C TYR A 4 15.85 9.44 5.61
N GLY A 5 16.38 8.75 6.62
CA GLY A 5 15.75 7.55 7.18
C GLY A 5 15.61 6.40 6.18
N GLY A 6 16.48 6.34 5.16
CA GLY A 6 16.48 5.29 4.14
C GLY A 6 15.18 5.24 3.33
N HIS A 7 14.76 6.36 2.73
CA HIS A 7 13.45 6.51 2.06
C HIS A 7 12.26 6.26 3.01
N ALA A 8 12.30 6.83 4.22
CA ALA A 8 11.26 6.68 5.25
C ALA A 8 11.08 5.27 5.84
N VAL A 9 12.07 4.38 5.68
CA VAL A 9 12.08 3.03 6.29
C VAL A 9 12.36 3.09 7.79
N ILE A 10 13.33 3.91 8.21
CA ILE A 10 13.78 3.97 9.61
C ILE A 10 12.84 4.92 10.38
N SER A 11 11.84 4.34 11.05
CA SER A 11 10.77 5.09 11.71
C SER A 11 10.98 5.26 13.22
N ILE A 12 11.65 4.32 13.88
CA ILE A 12 11.99 4.40 15.31
C ILE A 12 13.50 4.58 15.56
N GLY A 13 14.23 4.99 14.53
CA GLY A 13 15.68 5.19 14.58
C GLY A 13 16.50 3.95 14.25
N HIS A 14 17.79 4.17 14.00
CA HIS A 14 18.76 3.12 13.67
C HIS A 14 19.04 2.27 14.91
N SER A 15 19.00 0.94 14.75
CA SER A 15 19.37 -0.03 15.79
C SER A 15 18.66 0.20 17.13
N HIS A 16 17.37 0.55 17.10
CA HIS A 16 16.59 0.76 18.32
C HIS A 16 16.71 -0.48 19.25
N PRO A 17 17.11 -0.33 20.54
CA PRO A 17 17.46 -1.47 21.39
C PRO A 17 16.36 -2.53 21.52
N GLU A 18 15.10 -2.11 21.57
CA GLU A 18 13.95 -3.01 21.60
C GLU A 18 13.84 -3.86 20.32
N TYR A 19 14.02 -3.22 19.16
CA TYR A 19 13.96 -3.88 17.85
C TYR A 19 15.08 -4.90 17.70
N VAL A 20 16.32 -4.50 18.03
CA VAL A 20 17.48 -5.40 17.97
C VAL A 20 17.27 -6.61 18.87
N ARG A 21 16.86 -6.39 20.12
CA ARG A 21 16.60 -7.48 21.08
C ARG A 21 15.52 -8.43 20.59
N ALA A 22 14.39 -7.91 20.08
CA ALA A 22 13.27 -8.73 19.61
C ALA A 22 13.67 -9.61 18.40
N ILE A 23 14.37 -9.03 17.41
CA ILE A 23 14.86 -9.79 16.25
C ILE A 23 15.87 -10.86 16.68
N SER A 24 16.87 -10.50 17.50
CA SER A 24 17.89 -11.47 17.97
C SER A 24 17.26 -12.66 18.69
N GLN A 25 16.36 -12.40 19.64
CA GLN A 25 15.68 -13.46 20.40
C GLN A 25 14.82 -14.37 19.51
N GLN A 26 14.18 -13.82 18.47
CA GLN A 26 13.36 -14.63 17.57
C GLN A 26 14.22 -15.50 16.65
N VAL A 27 15.30 -14.95 16.09
CA VAL A 27 16.20 -15.68 15.20
C VAL A 27 16.96 -16.80 15.94
N GLU A 28 17.29 -16.63 17.22
CA GLU A 28 17.85 -17.69 18.08
C GLU A 28 16.90 -18.89 18.27
N LYS A 29 15.58 -18.67 18.14
CA LYS A 29 14.57 -19.73 18.21
C LYS A 29 14.26 -20.33 16.84
N ILE A 30 13.80 -19.47 15.92
CA ILE A 30 13.45 -19.84 14.54
C ILE A 30 13.40 -18.58 13.65
N GLY A 31 14.21 -18.58 12.59
CA GLY A 31 14.27 -17.48 11.62
C GLY A 31 13.23 -17.57 10.49
N PHE A 32 12.81 -18.78 10.11
CA PHE A 32 11.82 -18.99 9.04
C PHE A 32 11.09 -20.32 9.23
N TYR A 33 9.80 -20.31 8.88
CA TYR A 33 9.05 -21.52 8.60
C TYR A 33 8.00 -21.23 7.52
N SER A 34 7.62 -22.25 6.75
CA SER A 34 6.63 -22.10 5.68
C SER A 34 5.23 -21.84 6.23
N ASN A 35 4.32 -21.35 5.37
CA ASN A 35 2.90 -21.18 5.68
C ASN A 35 2.12 -22.51 5.86
N SER A 36 2.81 -23.66 5.88
CA SER A 36 2.20 -24.98 6.08
C SER A 36 1.85 -25.28 7.54
N VAL A 37 2.34 -24.47 8.48
CA VAL A 37 2.04 -24.59 9.92
C VAL A 37 1.54 -23.25 10.44
N LEU A 38 0.56 -23.33 11.35
CA LEU A 38 0.04 -22.15 12.04
C LEU A 38 1.12 -21.49 12.89
N ASN A 39 1.46 -20.26 12.55
CA ASN A 39 2.39 -19.44 13.31
C ASN A 39 1.62 -18.42 14.16
N ARG A 40 1.63 -18.58 15.48
CA ARG A 40 0.94 -17.68 16.42
C ARG A 40 1.37 -16.21 16.25
N LEU A 41 2.63 -15.95 15.90
CA LEU A 41 3.14 -14.59 15.71
C LEU A 41 2.40 -13.85 14.58
N GLN A 42 1.92 -14.57 13.54
CA GLN A 42 1.14 -13.97 12.46
C GLN A 42 -0.25 -13.50 12.94
N SER A 43 -0.89 -14.26 13.85
CA SER A 43 -2.16 -13.87 14.45
C SER A 43 -1.99 -12.72 15.44
N GLU A 44 -0.95 -12.78 16.29
CA GLU A 44 -0.63 -11.74 17.26
C GLU A 44 -0.31 -10.40 16.59
N VAL A 45 0.45 -10.40 15.49
CA VAL A 45 0.72 -9.16 14.74
C VAL A 45 -0.53 -8.63 14.06
N ALA A 46 -1.39 -9.50 13.52
CA ALA A 46 -2.64 -9.07 12.88
C ALA A 46 -3.59 -8.40 13.89
N GLU A 47 -3.77 -8.99 15.07
CA GLU A 47 -4.60 -8.43 16.15
C GLU A 47 -4.07 -7.07 16.61
N ARG A 48 -2.78 -7.02 17.00
CA ARG A 48 -2.14 -5.78 17.48
C ARG A 48 -2.13 -4.68 16.43
N LEU A 49 -1.91 -5.03 15.16
CA LEU A 49 -1.94 -4.08 14.06
C LEU A 49 -3.36 -3.55 13.83
N GLY A 50 -4.37 -4.43 13.87
CA GLY A 50 -5.77 -4.04 13.75
C GLY A 50 -6.19 -3.07 14.87
N GLU A 51 -5.83 -3.36 16.11
CA GLU A 51 -6.10 -2.47 17.25
C GLU A 51 -5.37 -1.14 17.13
N ALA A 52 -4.06 -1.16 16.87
CA ALA A 52 -3.24 0.06 16.79
C ALA A 52 -3.64 0.98 15.63
N SER A 53 -4.13 0.41 14.54
CA SER A 53 -4.51 1.15 13.33
C SER A 53 -6.00 1.51 13.26
N GLY A 54 -6.86 0.94 14.11
CA GLY A 54 -8.31 1.13 14.03
C GLY A 54 -9.01 0.27 12.95
N TYR A 55 -8.40 -0.87 12.61
CA TYR A 55 -8.83 -1.81 11.57
C TYR A 55 -8.94 -3.25 12.10
N SER A 56 -9.49 -3.43 13.30
CA SER A 56 -9.68 -4.76 13.93
C SER A 56 -10.57 -5.72 13.13
N ASP A 57 -11.36 -5.19 12.21
CA ASP A 57 -12.24 -5.90 11.28
C ASP A 57 -11.53 -6.34 9.98
N TYR A 58 -10.28 -5.90 9.74
CA TYR A 58 -9.53 -6.25 8.52
C TYR A 58 -8.79 -7.57 8.69
N ARG A 59 -8.30 -8.11 7.57
CA ARG A 59 -7.45 -9.31 7.52
C ARG A 59 -6.06 -8.92 7.05
N LEU A 60 -5.04 -9.49 7.69
CA LEU A 60 -3.64 -9.28 7.34
C LEU A 60 -3.14 -10.37 6.38
N PHE A 61 -2.50 -9.96 5.29
CA PHE A 61 -1.69 -10.81 4.43
C PHE A 61 -0.25 -10.29 4.48
N LEU A 62 0.69 -11.15 4.87
CA LEU A 62 2.10 -10.78 5.02
C LEU A 62 2.90 -11.11 3.76
N CYS A 63 3.78 -10.20 3.39
CA CYS A 63 4.79 -10.35 2.35
C CYS A 63 6.11 -9.68 2.80
N ASN A 64 7.06 -9.49 1.89
CA ASN A 64 8.42 -9.08 2.24
C ASN A 64 8.74 -7.64 1.83
N SER A 65 7.87 -6.99 1.06
CA SER A 65 8.11 -5.65 0.54
C SER A 65 6.84 -4.93 0.11
N GLY A 66 6.94 -3.61 -0.03
CA GLY A 66 5.83 -2.81 -0.55
C GLY A 66 5.42 -3.14 -1.99
N ALA A 67 6.38 -3.51 -2.85
CA ALA A 67 6.05 -3.91 -4.21
C ALA A 67 5.27 -5.23 -4.25
N GLU A 68 5.62 -6.19 -3.38
CA GLU A 68 4.84 -7.42 -3.20
C GLU A 68 3.45 -7.13 -2.61
N ALA A 69 3.34 -6.22 -1.65
CA ALA A 69 2.05 -5.81 -1.07
C ALA A 69 1.11 -5.25 -2.15
N ASN A 70 1.62 -4.32 -2.97
CA ASN A 70 0.85 -3.73 -4.07
C ASN A 70 0.49 -4.74 -5.16
N GLU A 71 1.39 -5.67 -5.52
CA GLU A 71 1.04 -6.73 -6.47
C GLU A 71 -0.04 -7.67 -5.94
N ASN A 72 0.03 -8.05 -4.67
CA ASN A 72 -1.01 -8.89 -4.07
C ASN A 72 -2.34 -8.15 -3.94
N ALA A 73 -2.32 -6.85 -3.62
CA ALA A 73 -3.53 -6.03 -3.59
C ALA A 73 -4.21 -5.94 -4.97
N LEU A 74 -3.45 -5.67 -6.03
CA LEU A 74 -3.95 -5.64 -7.41
C LEU A 74 -4.50 -6.99 -7.85
N LYS A 75 -3.81 -8.09 -7.52
CA LYS A 75 -4.27 -9.46 -7.83
C LYS A 75 -5.54 -9.80 -7.06
N LEU A 76 -5.62 -9.48 -5.76
CA LEU A 76 -6.81 -9.72 -4.95
C LEU A 76 -8.01 -8.95 -5.50
N ALA A 77 -7.81 -7.68 -5.87
CA ALA A 77 -8.85 -6.88 -6.52
C ALA A 77 -9.32 -7.50 -7.84
N SER A 78 -8.40 -7.99 -8.66
CA SER A 78 -8.72 -8.67 -9.92
C SER A 78 -9.48 -9.98 -9.69
N PHE A 79 -9.06 -10.82 -8.73
CA PHE A 79 -9.78 -12.04 -8.36
C PHE A 79 -11.19 -11.76 -7.83
N HIS A 80 -11.34 -10.69 -7.03
CA HIS A 80 -12.62 -10.31 -6.46
C HIS A 80 -13.61 -9.78 -7.52
N THR A 81 -13.12 -8.94 -8.43
CA THR A 81 -13.97 -8.25 -9.43
C THR A 81 -14.11 -9.00 -10.75
N ASN A 82 -13.22 -9.98 -11.01
CA ASN A 82 -13.01 -10.63 -12.32
C ASN A 82 -12.72 -9.62 -13.46
N LYS A 83 -12.12 -8.48 -13.11
CA LYS A 83 -11.71 -7.41 -14.03
C LYS A 83 -10.18 -7.32 -14.04
N LYS A 84 -9.62 -6.65 -15.06
CA LYS A 84 -8.15 -6.59 -15.27
C LYS A 84 -7.56 -5.18 -15.27
N ARG A 85 -8.37 -4.13 -15.49
CA ARG A 85 -7.86 -2.77 -15.63
C ARG A 85 -7.69 -2.08 -14.28
N ALA A 86 -6.58 -1.38 -14.07
CA ALA A 86 -6.37 -0.53 -12.91
C ALA A 86 -6.37 0.96 -13.30
N VAL A 87 -6.84 1.82 -12.39
CA VAL A 87 -6.65 3.27 -12.46
C VAL A 87 -5.59 3.65 -11.43
N ALA A 88 -4.58 4.40 -11.86
CA ALA A 88 -3.53 4.98 -11.03
C ALA A 88 -3.44 6.49 -11.32
N PHE A 89 -2.58 7.20 -10.58
CA PHE A 89 -2.51 8.67 -10.66
C PHE A 89 -1.18 9.14 -11.23
N SER A 90 -1.21 10.25 -11.96
CA SER A 90 0.02 10.86 -12.46
C SER A 90 0.99 11.15 -11.32
N GLY A 91 2.28 10.90 -11.54
CA GLY A 91 3.34 11.01 -10.52
C GLY A 91 3.42 9.85 -9.51
N ALA A 92 2.53 8.84 -9.58
CA ALA A 92 2.48 7.77 -8.59
C ALA A 92 3.75 6.89 -8.57
N PHE A 93 4.11 6.38 -7.39
CA PHE A 93 5.14 5.37 -7.21
C PHE A 93 4.69 4.22 -6.30
N HIS A 94 4.47 3.04 -6.89
CA HIS A 94 3.96 1.86 -6.20
C HIS A 94 4.94 0.68 -6.18
N GLY A 95 6.09 0.77 -6.84
CA GLY A 95 7.13 -0.24 -6.77
C GLY A 95 7.75 -0.55 -8.13
N ARG A 96 8.55 -1.63 -8.16
CA ARG A 96 9.37 -1.99 -9.34
C ARG A 96 9.20 -3.43 -9.81
N THR A 97 8.39 -4.25 -9.15
CA THR A 97 7.99 -5.56 -9.66
C THR A 97 6.96 -5.40 -10.79
N SER A 98 6.70 -6.44 -11.58
CA SER A 98 5.97 -6.34 -12.87
C SER A 98 4.62 -5.62 -12.76
N GLY A 99 3.76 -6.00 -11.82
CA GLY A 99 2.46 -5.34 -11.62
C GLY A 99 2.58 -3.96 -10.97
N ALA A 100 3.43 -3.84 -9.94
CA ALA A 100 3.61 -2.61 -9.17
C ALA A 100 4.23 -1.48 -10.02
N VAL A 101 5.17 -1.81 -10.92
CA VAL A 101 5.75 -0.82 -11.82
C VAL A 101 4.74 -0.38 -12.87
N ALA A 102 3.84 -1.25 -13.34
CA ALA A 102 2.82 -0.86 -14.32
C ALA A 102 1.86 0.22 -13.80
N VAL A 103 1.64 0.29 -12.49
CA VAL A 103 0.87 1.38 -11.83
C VAL A 103 1.77 2.52 -11.32
N THR A 104 3.08 2.50 -11.58
CA THR A 104 4.01 3.59 -11.27
C THR A 104 4.19 4.51 -12.49
N ASP A 105 3.92 5.80 -12.34
CA ASP A 105 4.00 6.79 -13.42
C ASP A 105 5.44 7.28 -13.65
N ASN A 106 6.29 6.37 -14.11
CA ASN A 106 7.66 6.67 -14.49
C ASN A 106 8.07 5.84 -15.71
N PRO A 107 7.97 6.42 -16.94
CA PRO A 107 8.30 5.73 -18.17
C PRO A 107 9.74 5.17 -18.22
N ALA A 108 10.68 5.77 -17.50
CA ALA A 108 12.09 5.36 -17.52
C ALA A 108 12.35 4.00 -16.85
N ILE A 109 11.40 3.50 -16.04
CA ILE A 109 11.49 2.19 -15.38
C ILE A 109 10.44 1.19 -15.89
N GLN A 110 9.73 1.55 -16.97
CA GLN A 110 8.86 0.64 -17.69
C GLN A 110 9.68 -0.20 -18.67
N SER A 111 9.32 -1.47 -18.81
CA SER A 111 9.97 -2.39 -19.73
C SER A 111 8.93 -3.08 -20.61
N PRO A 112 9.30 -3.59 -21.80
CA PRO A 112 8.37 -4.38 -22.61
C PRO A 112 7.82 -5.63 -21.88
N PHE A 113 8.51 -6.12 -20.84
CA PHE A 113 8.06 -7.27 -20.04
C PHE A 113 6.82 -6.97 -19.19
N ASN A 114 6.74 -5.76 -18.62
CA ASN A 114 5.65 -5.34 -17.72
C ASN A 114 4.56 -4.51 -18.43
N GLY A 115 4.78 -4.08 -19.68
CA GLY A 115 3.83 -3.27 -20.46
C GLY A 115 2.51 -3.97 -20.87
N LYS A 116 2.26 -5.21 -20.45
CA LYS A 116 1.01 -5.94 -20.76
C LYS A 116 -0.11 -5.67 -19.75
N HIS A 117 0.19 -5.08 -18.61
CA HIS A 117 -0.82 -4.72 -17.62
C HIS A 117 -1.69 -3.57 -18.13
N GLU A 118 -3.01 -3.67 -17.98
CA GLU A 118 -3.94 -2.63 -18.40
C GLU A 118 -4.07 -1.58 -17.30
N VAL A 119 -3.33 -0.48 -17.45
CA VAL A 119 -3.35 0.64 -16.49
C VAL A 119 -3.67 1.93 -17.23
N ILE A 120 -4.50 2.76 -16.60
CA ILE A 120 -4.71 4.15 -17.03
C ILE A 120 -4.30 5.10 -15.91
N PHE A 121 -3.53 6.11 -16.26
CA PHE A 121 -3.17 7.20 -15.36
C PHE A 121 -4.15 8.36 -15.54
N VAL A 122 -4.65 8.91 -14.44
CA VAL A 122 -5.44 10.13 -14.40
C VAL A 122 -4.76 11.18 -13.51
N PRO A 123 -5.01 12.48 -13.71
CA PRO A 123 -4.43 13.51 -12.85
C PRO A 123 -4.90 13.35 -11.39
N LEU A 124 -3.99 13.59 -10.43
CA LEU A 124 -4.34 13.65 -9.02
C LEU A 124 -5.36 14.78 -8.80
N ASN A 125 -6.39 14.53 -7.97
CA ASN A 125 -7.50 15.45 -7.69
C ASN A 125 -8.46 15.73 -8.87
N ASP A 126 -8.39 14.99 -9.98
CA ASP A 126 -9.40 15.06 -11.07
C ASP A 126 -10.41 13.91 -10.92
N ILE A 127 -11.45 14.17 -10.12
CA ILE A 127 -12.48 13.15 -9.84
C ILE A 127 -13.31 12.80 -11.08
N ASP A 128 -13.53 13.75 -11.98
CA ASP A 128 -14.29 13.54 -13.20
C ASP A 128 -13.53 12.60 -14.15
N ALA A 129 -12.20 12.71 -14.21
CA ALA A 129 -11.38 11.75 -14.94
C ALA A 129 -11.50 10.34 -14.39
N VAL A 130 -11.53 10.18 -13.07
CA VAL A 130 -11.74 8.88 -12.43
C VAL A 130 -13.13 8.33 -12.78
N ALA A 131 -14.19 9.16 -12.63
CA ALA A 131 -15.56 8.76 -12.94
C ALA A 131 -15.70 8.25 -14.38
N ARG A 132 -15.13 8.96 -15.37
CA ARG A 132 -15.11 8.52 -16.77
C ARG A 132 -14.44 7.17 -17.00
N GLN A 133 -13.40 6.82 -16.22
CA GLN A 133 -12.77 5.51 -16.32
C GLN A 133 -13.63 4.42 -15.65
N LEU A 134 -14.23 4.72 -14.49
CA LEU A 134 -15.06 3.76 -13.77
C LEU A 134 -16.37 3.44 -14.51
N GLU A 135 -16.96 4.40 -15.20
CA GLU A 135 -18.18 4.23 -16.00
C GLU A 135 -18.05 3.20 -17.13
N LYS A 136 -16.83 2.91 -17.59
CA LYS A 136 -16.58 1.88 -18.60
C LYS A 136 -16.82 0.45 -18.08
N GLY A 137 -16.91 0.26 -16.76
CA GLY A 137 -17.34 -1.00 -16.12
C GLY A 137 -16.28 -2.11 -16.03
N ASP A 138 -15.07 -1.89 -16.55
CA ASP A 138 -13.98 -2.87 -16.65
C ASP A 138 -12.80 -2.62 -15.68
N VAL A 139 -12.94 -1.66 -14.76
CA VAL A 139 -11.92 -1.34 -13.74
C VAL A 139 -12.02 -2.28 -12.55
N ALA A 140 -10.93 -3.01 -12.28
CA ALA A 140 -10.76 -3.87 -11.12
C ALA A 140 -10.43 -3.07 -9.86
N ALA A 141 -9.52 -2.10 -9.98
CA ALA A 141 -9.01 -1.34 -8.85
C ALA A 141 -8.70 0.12 -9.19
N VAL A 142 -8.84 0.97 -8.19
CA VAL A 142 -8.23 2.31 -8.16
C VAL A 142 -7.18 2.28 -7.06
N ILE A 143 -5.92 2.55 -7.41
CA ILE A 143 -4.79 2.58 -6.45
C ILE A 143 -4.25 4.00 -6.33
N ILE A 144 -4.05 4.47 -5.10
CA ILE A 144 -3.54 5.80 -4.79
C ILE A 144 -2.68 5.78 -3.53
N GLU A 145 -1.66 6.63 -3.46
CA GLU A 145 -0.87 6.86 -2.26
C GLU A 145 -1.63 7.77 -1.26
N GLY A 146 -1.50 7.53 0.04
CA GLY A 146 -2.03 8.45 1.05
C GLY A 146 -1.38 9.85 0.96
N ILE A 147 -0.11 9.90 0.57
CA ILE A 147 0.63 11.09 0.12
C ILE A 147 1.60 10.63 -0.98
N GLN A 148 1.59 11.26 -2.16
CA GLN A 148 2.57 10.93 -3.21
C GLN A 148 3.95 11.46 -2.82
N GLY A 149 4.79 10.58 -2.29
CA GLY A 149 6.07 11.03 -1.75
C GLY A 149 7.11 11.30 -2.83
N VAL A 150 7.25 10.38 -3.79
CA VAL A 150 8.23 10.49 -4.89
C VAL A 150 7.91 11.66 -5.83
N ALA A 151 6.64 12.01 -5.99
CA ALA A 151 6.18 13.15 -6.78
C ALA A 151 6.47 14.52 -6.14
N GLY A 152 7.09 14.56 -4.96
CA GLY A 152 7.41 15.81 -4.26
C GLY A 152 6.47 16.13 -3.10
N ILE A 153 6.00 15.11 -2.36
CA ILE A 153 5.10 15.26 -1.21
C ILE A 153 3.77 15.92 -1.60
N LEU A 154 3.08 15.34 -2.58
CA LEU A 154 1.76 15.83 -3.00
C LEU A 154 0.69 15.15 -2.15
N VAL A 155 -0.05 15.95 -1.37
CA VAL A 155 -1.15 15.49 -0.54
C VAL A 155 -2.44 15.50 -1.38
N PRO A 156 -3.12 14.35 -1.58
CA PRO A 156 -4.45 14.33 -2.16
C PRO A 156 -5.43 15.19 -1.34
N GLN A 157 -6.40 15.84 -1.98
CA GLN A 157 -7.42 16.58 -1.24
C GLN A 157 -8.36 15.61 -0.50
N ASP A 158 -8.76 15.96 0.72
CA ASP A 158 -9.66 15.10 1.52
C ASP A 158 -10.98 14.81 0.80
N GLU A 159 -11.60 15.83 0.20
CA GLU A 159 -12.85 15.67 -0.57
C GLU A 159 -12.64 14.74 -1.77
N PHE A 160 -11.48 14.79 -2.41
CA PHE A 160 -11.15 13.90 -3.52
C PHE A 160 -11.07 12.43 -3.05
N LEU A 161 -10.42 12.16 -1.92
CA LEU A 161 -10.36 10.81 -1.33
C LEU A 161 -11.76 10.30 -0.92
N ILE A 162 -12.60 11.16 -0.35
CA ILE A 162 -13.99 10.83 0.00
C ILE A 162 -14.79 10.47 -1.25
N GLN A 163 -14.64 11.23 -2.33
CA GLN A 163 -15.32 10.97 -3.59
C GLN A 163 -14.79 9.70 -4.28
N LEU A 164 -13.49 9.43 -4.22
CA LEU A 164 -12.90 8.18 -4.70
C LEU A 164 -13.53 6.96 -4.03
N GLU A 165 -13.63 6.96 -2.69
CA GLU A 165 -14.25 5.87 -1.94
C GLU A 165 -15.69 5.61 -2.40
N ARG A 166 -16.48 6.68 -2.57
CA ARG A 166 -17.87 6.60 -3.04
C ARG A 166 -17.97 6.06 -4.47
N LEU A 167 -17.12 6.53 -5.38
CA LEU A 167 -17.12 6.09 -6.77
C LEU A 167 -16.67 4.63 -6.91
N CYS A 168 -15.62 4.21 -6.22
CA CYS A 168 -15.17 2.82 -6.19
C CYS A 168 -16.30 1.88 -5.76
N LYS A 169 -16.99 2.22 -4.65
CA LYS A 169 -18.18 1.50 -4.18
C LYS A 169 -19.30 1.47 -5.23
N LYS A 170 -19.60 2.61 -5.86
CA LYS A 170 -20.67 2.72 -6.88
C LYS A 170 -20.42 1.81 -8.10
N TYR A 171 -19.19 1.74 -8.60
CA TYR A 171 -18.85 1.02 -9.83
C TYR A 171 -18.26 -0.38 -9.59
N GLY A 172 -18.16 -0.81 -8.33
CA GLY A 172 -17.60 -2.11 -7.95
C GLY A 172 -16.14 -2.25 -8.39
N ALA A 173 -15.35 -1.20 -8.18
CA ALA A 173 -13.89 -1.24 -8.26
C ALA A 173 -13.33 -1.24 -6.84
N VAL A 174 -12.26 -2.00 -6.60
CA VAL A 174 -11.61 -2.06 -5.29
C VAL A 174 -10.76 -0.82 -5.06
N PHE A 175 -10.97 -0.14 -3.94
CA PHE A 175 -10.20 1.02 -3.55
C PHE A 175 -8.96 0.62 -2.74
N ILE A 176 -7.78 0.81 -3.32
CA ILE A 176 -6.49 0.44 -2.72
C ILE A 176 -5.76 1.70 -2.30
N LEU A 177 -5.43 1.81 -1.00
CA LEU A 177 -4.56 2.85 -0.45
C LEU A 177 -3.15 2.30 -0.25
N ASP A 178 -2.21 2.84 -1.01
CA ASP A 178 -0.79 2.66 -0.77
C ASP A 178 -0.33 3.58 0.36
N GLU A 179 -0.16 2.98 1.54
CA GLU A 179 0.34 3.62 2.75
C GLU A 179 1.77 3.17 3.08
N ILE A 180 2.48 2.61 2.10
CA ILE A 180 3.83 2.08 2.32
C ILE A 180 4.79 3.16 2.79
N GLN A 181 4.67 4.39 2.30
CA GLN A 181 5.52 5.51 2.71
C GLN A 181 4.86 6.47 3.69
N SER A 182 3.57 6.77 3.51
CA SER A 182 2.83 7.74 4.32
C SER A 182 2.20 7.17 5.59
N GLY A 183 2.13 5.84 5.69
CA GLY A 183 1.55 5.13 6.83
C GLY A 183 2.54 4.85 7.95
N TYR A 184 2.13 3.90 8.79
CA TYR A 184 2.85 3.43 9.97
C TYR A 184 3.30 4.57 10.92
N GLY A 185 2.44 5.56 11.12
CA GLY A 185 2.69 6.69 12.03
C GLY A 185 3.39 7.90 11.39
N ARG A 186 3.88 7.79 10.14
CA ARG A 186 4.72 8.82 9.50
C ARG A 186 4.08 10.21 9.45
N THR A 187 2.76 10.26 9.27
CA THR A 187 1.99 11.49 9.05
C THR A 187 1.24 11.96 10.30
N GLY A 188 1.56 11.40 11.48
CA GLY A 188 0.91 11.73 12.75
C GLY A 188 -0.39 10.96 13.04
N LYS A 189 -0.91 10.22 12.06
CA LYS A 189 -1.93 9.16 12.23
C LYS A 189 -1.29 7.81 11.87
N PHE A 190 -1.96 6.70 12.19
CA PHE A 190 -1.43 5.38 11.82
C PHE A 190 -1.31 5.27 10.30
N PHE A 191 -2.36 5.68 9.58
CA PHE A 191 -2.36 5.81 8.13
C PHE A 191 -2.76 7.22 7.71
N ALA A 192 -2.23 7.72 6.60
CA ALA A 192 -2.47 9.10 6.16
C ALA A 192 -3.93 9.34 5.73
N HIS A 193 -4.57 8.38 5.06
CA HIS A 193 -5.98 8.50 4.64
C HIS A 193 -6.96 8.73 5.80
N GLN A 194 -6.56 8.41 7.03
CA GLN A 194 -7.38 8.63 8.23
C GLN A 194 -7.63 10.11 8.50
N HIS A 195 -6.80 11.01 7.98
CA HIS A 195 -7.05 12.46 8.06
C HIS A 195 -8.30 12.87 7.26
N ALA A 196 -8.58 12.18 6.15
CA ALA A 196 -9.78 12.39 5.33
C ALA A 196 -11.01 11.61 5.84
N GLY A 197 -10.87 10.77 6.88
CA GLY A 197 -11.98 10.01 7.46
C GLY A 197 -12.54 8.89 6.60
N ILE A 198 -11.81 8.44 5.58
CA ILE A 198 -12.21 7.34 4.68
C ILE A 198 -11.73 5.97 5.18
N ARG A 199 -12.31 4.89 4.67
CA ARG A 199 -11.90 3.49 4.90
C ARG A 199 -11.78 2.75 3.57
N PRO A 200 -10.57 2.59 3.02
CA PRO A 200 -10.35 1.91 1.73
C PRO A 200 -10.54 0.39 1.86
N ASP A 201 -10.84 -0.28 0.74
CA ASP A 201 -11.07 -1.74 0.73
C ASP A 201 -9.79 -2.53 1.05
N ILE A 202 -8.64 -2.04 0.58
CA ILE A 202 -7.32 -2.61 0.85
C ILE A 202 -6.34 -1.50 1.23
N ILE A 203 -5.48 -1.76 2.22
CA ILE A 203 -4.36 -0.90 2.60
C ILE A 203 -3.08 -1.70 2.42
N THR A 204 -2.09 -1.15 1.72
CA THR A 204 -0.75 -1.76 1.63
C THR A 204 0.23 -0.99 2.52
N THR A 205 1.11 -1.73 3.20
CA THR A 205 2.10 -1.19 4.14
C THR A 205 3.42 -1.93 3.96
N ALA A 206 4.55 -1.29 4.32
CA ALA A 206 5.88 -1.90 4.40
C ALA A 206 6.81 -0.90 5.12
N LYS A 207 8.05 -0.71 4.64
CA LYS A 207 9.01 0.32 5.09
C LYS A 207 9.06 0.50 6.62
N GLY A 208 8.38 1.53 7.14
CA GLY A 208 8.32 1.86 8.56
C GLY A 208 7.86 0.71 9.44
N MET A 209 7.03 -0.19 8.89
CA MET A 209 6.55 -1.41 9.54
C MET A 209 7.67 -2.29 10.08
N GLY A 210 8.73 -2.49 9.28
CA GLY A 210 9.85 -3.36 9.64
C GLY A 210 11.02 -2.65 10.28
N ASN A 211 11.05 -1.31 10.26
CA ASN A 211 12.19 -0.48 10.69
C ASN A 211 13.55 -1.03 10.21
N GLY A 212 13.61 -1.47 8.94
CA GLY A 212 14.80 -2.07 8.32
C GLY A 212 14.71 -3.60 8.09
N PHE A 213 13.80 -4.31 8.76
CA PHE A 213 13.49 -5.71 8.44
C PHE A 213 12.58 -5.78 7.21
N PRO A 214 12.84 -6.66 6.21
CA PRO A 214 11.95 -6.83 5.06
C PRO A 214 10.58 -7.41 5.48
N ILE A 215 9.53 -6.61 5.31
CA ILE A 215 8.14 -6.98 5.59
C ILE A 215 7.20 -6.04 4.81
N GLY A 216 6.03 -6.56 4.42
CA GLY A 216 4.91 -5.80 3.86
C GLY A 216 3.58 -6.51 4.10
#